data_AF-A0A310SRC3-F1
#
_entry.id   AF-A0A310SRC3-F1
#
_cell.length_a   1.000
_cell.length_b   1.000
_cell.length_c   1.000
_cell.angle_alpha   90.00
_cell.angle_beta   90.00
_cell.angle_gamma   90.00
#
_symmetry.space_group_name_H-M   'P 1'
#
loop_
_entity.id
_entity.type
_entity.pdbx_description
1 polymer ?
#
loop_
_entity_poly.entity_id
_entity_poly.type
_entity_poly.pdbx_seq_one_letter_code
_entity_poly.pdbx_strand_id
1 'polypeptide(L)'
;MANAGKDDNGSQFFFSFSSTPTLQNKHTIFGKVTAEMIYNMLKLEEALVDENNRSLCPPRLIKTIILNNPFSDIILRIIVQESEEVKNSSKTKTAAVK
;
A
#
# COMPACT_ATOMS: atom_id res chain seq x y z
N MET A 1 -10.27 4.27 -0.10
CA MET A 1 -9.06 4.92 -0.63
C MET A 1 -9.11 6.38 -0.27
N ALA A 2 -8.01 6.95 0.24
CA ALA A 2 -7.94 8.39 0.46
C ALA A 2 -7.76 9.10 -0.89
N ASN A 3 -8.42 10.24 -1.07
CA ASN A 3 -8.36 11.08 -2.26
C ASN A 3 -8.69 12.53 -1.88
N ALA A 4 -8.27 13.49 -2.72
CA ALA A 4 -8.65 14.91 -2.59
C ALA A 4 -9.76 15.31 -3.59
N GLY A 5 -10.31 14.35 -4.33
CA GLY A 5 -11.33 14.59 -5.33
C GLY A 5 -11.62 13.36 -6.18
N LYS A 6 -12.44 13.57 -7.23
CA LYS A 6 -12.77 12.52 -8.18
C LYS A 6 -11.51 12.10 -8.95
N ASP A 7 -11.34 10.80 -9.14
CA ASP A 7 -10.24 10.19 -9.90
C ASP A 7 -8.83 10.51 -9.38
N ASP A 8 -8.69 10.87 -8.09
CA ASP A 8 -7.43 11.19 -7.40
C ASP A 8 -7.00 10.08 -6.41
N ASN A 9 -7.20 8.81 -6.78
CA ASN A 9 -6.78 7.69 -5.93
C ASN A 9 -5.29 7.40 -6.14
N GLY A 10 -4.49 7.63 -5.09
CA GLY A 10 -3.08 7.23 -5.03
C GLY A 10 -2.87 5.92 -4.27
N SER A 11 -1.81 5.88 -3.46
CA SER A 11 -1.49 4.74 -2.58
C SER A 11 -2.01 4.90 -1.15
N GLN A 12 -2.51 6.08 -0.78
CA GLN A 12 -3.00 6.36 0.56
C GLN A 12 -4.36 5.69 0.79
N PHE A 13 -4.48 5.01 1.93
CA PHE A 13 -5.72 4.36 2.37
C PHE A 13 -5.93 4.61 3.87
N PHE A 14 -7.15 4.32 4.34
CA PHE A 14 -7.55 4.47 5.73
C PHE A 14 -8.46 3.31 6.14
N PHE A 15 -8.58 3.08 7.45
CA PHE A 15 -9.54 2.16 8.03
C PHE A 15 -10.70 2.94 8.64
N SER A 16 -11.91 2.37 8.56
CA SER A 16 -13.10 2.91 9.22
C SER A 16 -13.31 2.20 10.55
N PHE A 17 -13.18 2.91 11.67
CA PHE A 17 -13.46 2.36 13.02
C PHE A 17 -14.96 2.19 13.28
N SER A 18 -15.81 2.95 12.58
CA SER A 18 -17.26 2.92 12.72
C SER A 18 -17.96 3.20 11.37
N SER A 19 -19.30 3.18 11.38
CA SER A 19 -20.09 3.50 10.18
C SER A 19 -19.90 4.95 9.76
N THR A 20 -19.55 5.17 8.49
CA THR A 20 -19.22 6.50 7.94
C THR A 20 -20.05 6.81 6.67
N PRO A 21 -21.38 7.02 6.80
CA PRO A 21 -22.27 7.22 5.65
C PRO A 21 -21.89 8.46 4.81
N THR A 22 -21.23 9.44 5.40
CA THR A 22 -20.76 10.67 4.72
C THR A 22 -19.67 10.43 3.69
N LEU A 23 -18.98 9.29 3.75
CA LEU A 23 -17.91 8.87 2.84
C LEU A 23 -18.43 8.03 1.66
N GLN A 24 -19.70 7.64 1.70
CA GLN A 24 -20.33 6.84 0.66
C GLN A 24 -20.27 7.57 -0.69
N ASN A 25 -19.94 6.83 -1.75
CA ASN A 25 -19.76 7.34 -3.12
C ASN A 25 -18.66 8.40 -3.29
N LYS A 26 -17.81 8.63 -2.27
CA LYS A 26 -16.65 9.54 -2.33
C LYS A 26 -15.32 8.80 -2.30
N HIS A 27 -15.23 7.73 -1.51
CA HIS A 27 -14.03 6.94 -1.35
C HIS A 27 -14.26 5.48 -1.77
N THR A 28 -13.36 4.94 -2.60
CA THR A 28 -13.47 3.55 -3.06
C THR A 28 -13.19 2.57 -1.91
N ILE A 29 -14.13 1.65 -1.67
CA ILE A 29 -13.95 0.51 -0.76
C ILE A 29 -13.36 -0.65 -1.55
N PHE A 30 -12.23 -1.19 -1.10
CA PHE A 30 -11.50 -2.27 -1.79
C PHE A 30 -11.26 -3.52 -0.93
N GLY A 31 -11.71 -3.52 0.32
CA GLY A 31 -11.51 -4.65 1.23
C GLY A 31 -12.13 -4.41 2.60
N LYS A 32 -12.08 -5.43 3.45
CA LYS A 32 -12.50 -5.39 4.85
C LYS A 32 -11.50 -6.15 5.73
N VAL A 33 -11.38 -5.74 6.98
CA VAL A 33 -10.59 -6.45 7.98
C VAL A 33 -11.35 -7.72 8.40
N THR A 34 -10.63 -8.84 8.57
CA THR A 34 -11.21 -10.11 9.06
C THR A 34 -11.52 -10.02 10.56
N ALA A 35 -12.54 -10.75 11.01
CA ALA A 35 -13.00 -10.70 12.39
C ALA A 35 -11.88 -10.99 13.41
N GLU A 36 -11.01 -11.94 13.08
CA GLU A 36 -9.86 -12.35 13.91
C GLU A 36 -8.84 -11.23 14.14
N MET A 37 -8.78 -10.23 13.26
CA MET A 37 -7.81 -9.13 13.33
C MET A 37 -8.43 -7.81 13.79
N ILE A 38 -9.73 -7.77 14.12
CA ILE A 38 -10.42 -6.53 14.54
C ILE A 38 -9.77 -5.91 15.78
N TYR A 39 -9.36 -6.73 16.76
CA TYR A 39 -8.72 -6.22 17.98
C TYR A 39 -7.43 -5.45 17.69
N ASN A 40 -6.59 -5.94 16.77
CA ASN A 40 -5.36 -5.27 16.37
C ASN A 40 -5.65 -3.92 15.69
N MET A 41 -6.77 -3.84 14.97
CA MET A 41 -7.21 -2.59 14.38
C MET A 41 -7.66 -1.61 15.46
N LEU A 42 -8.49 -2.03 16.43
CA LEU A 42 -8.96 -1.16 17.52
C LEU A 42 -7.80 -0.61 18.36
N LYS A 43 -6.72 -1.39 18.53
CA LYS A 43 -5.50 -0.89 19.18
C LYS A 43 -4.85 0.31 18.47
N LEU A 44 -5.07 0.47 17.16
CA LEU A 44 -4.61 1.66 16.43
C LEU A 44 -5.44 2.91 16.76
N GLU A 45 -6.70 2.73 17.18
CA GLU A 45 -7.60 3.83 17.60
C GLU A 45 -7.16 4.45 18.93
N GLU A 46 -6.60 3.64 19.84
CA GLU A 46 -6.15 4.07 21.16
C GLU A 46 -4.89 4.96 21.14
N ALA A 47 -4.31 5.22 19.96
CA ALA A 47 -3.10 6.01 19.84
C ALA A 47 -3.35 7.49 20.17
N LEU A 48 -2.55 8.03 21.10
CA LEU A 48 -2.59 9.46 21.45
C LEU A 48 -2.19 10.32 20.24
N VAL A 49 -2.97 11.36 19.96
CA VAL A 49 -2.79 12.28 18.83
C VAL A 49 -2.49 13.71 19.31
N ASP A 50 -1.80 14.46 18.45
CA ASP A 50 -1.61 15.91 18.60
C ASP A 50 -2.80 16.71 18.06
N GLU A 51 -2.69 18.05 18.11
CA GLU A 51 -3.72 18.99 17.63
C GLU A 51 -4.01 18.87 16.12
N ASN A 52 -3.10 18.29 15.34
CA ASN A 52 -3.25 18.08 13.89
C ASN A 52 -3.78 16.67 13.57
N ASN A 53 -4.30 15.94 14.56
CA ASN A 53 -4.73 14.53 14.45
C ASN A 53 -3.60 13.58 14.02
N ARG A 54 -2.34 13.94 14.29
CA ARG A 54 -1.20 13.07 14.04
C ARG A 54 -0.84 12.34 15.32
N SER A 55 -0.72 11.02 15.25
CA SER A 55 -0.29 10.22 16.40
C SER A 55 1.09 10.64 16.88
N LEU A 56 1.24 10.79 18.20
CA LEU A 56 2.52 11.05 18.86
C LEU A 56 3.53 9.91 18.60
N CYS A 57 3.02 8.68 18.54
CA CYS A 57 3.77 7.46 18.24
C CYS A 57 3.11 6.74 17.06
N PRO A 58 3.36 7.17 15.82
CA PRO A 58 2.63 6.68 14.66
C PRO A 58 2.94 5.20 14.40
N PRO A 59 1.90 4.35 14.25
CA PRO A 59 2.09 2.95 13.90
C PRO A 59 2.70 2.83 12.50
N ARG A 60 3.55 1.81 12.29
CA ARG A 60 4.25 1.57 11.03
C ARG A 60 3.96 0.17 10.49
N LEU A 61 3.77 0.08 9.18
CA LEU A 61 3.73 -1.21 8.50
C LEU A 61 5.16 -1.75 8.37
N ILE A 62 5.42 -2.90 8.97
CA ILE A 62 6.74 -3.54 8.96
C ILE A 62 6.89 -4.41 7.72
N LYS A 63 5.84 -5.17 7.37
CA LYS A 63 5.83 -6.13 6.27
C LYS A 63 4.42 -6.30 5.74
N THR A 64 4.30 -6.54 4.44
CA THR A 64 3.05 -6.89 3.77
C THR A 64 3.20 -8.26 3.10
N ILE A 65 2.21 -9.13 3.25
CA ILE A 65 2.20 -10.47 2.65
C ILE A 65 0.88 -10.63 1.89
N ILE A 66 0.97 -11.04 0.62
CA ILE A 66 -0.20 -11.36 -0.19
C ILE A 66 -0.48 -12.86 -0.01
N LEU A 67 -1.55 -13.20 0.70
CA LEU A 67 -1.92 -14.59 0.98
C LEU A 67 -2.50 -15.31 -0.25
N ASN A 68 -3.29 -14.58 -1.04
CA ASN A 68 -3.90 -15.07 -2.27
C ASN A 68 -3.87 -13.93 -3.30
N ASN A 69 -3.12 -14.11 -4.40
CA ASN A 69 -3.06 -13.15 -5.48
C ASN A 69 -3.99 -13.59 -6.62
N PRO A 70 -5.14 -12.90 -6.84
CA PRO A 70 -6.07 -13.27 -7.91
C PRO A 70 -5.60 -12.85 -9.30
N PHE A 71 -4.50 -12.08 -9.40
CA PHE A 71 -3.98 -11.57 -10.66
C PHE A 71 -2.64 -12.23 -11.00
N SER A 72 -2.60 -12.98 -12.11
CA SER A 72 -1.39 -13.67 -12.58
C SER A 72 -0.42 -12.77 -13.34
N ASP A 73 -0.89 -11.61 -13.78
CA ASP A 73 -0.20 -10.68 -14.67
C ASP A 73 0.48 -9.51 -13.94
N ILE A 74 0.25 -9.34 -12.64
CA ILE A 74 0.91 -8.31 -11.84
C ILE A 74 2.38 -8.69 -11.61
N ILE A 75 3.29 -7.91 -12.22
CA ILE A 75 4.73 -8.06 -12.04
C ILE A 75 5.25 -6.88 -11.20
N LEU A 76 6.04 -7.20 -10.15
CA LEU A 76 6.63 -6.19 -9.29
C LEU A 76 7.68 -5.37 -10.06
N ARG A 77 7.59 -4.04 -9.98
CA ARG A 77 8.53 -3.13 -10.66
C ARG A 77 10.00 -3.39 -10.32
N ILE A 78 10.29 -3.87 -9.09
CA ILE A 78 11.65 -4.22 -8.65
C ILE A 78 12.28 -5.29 -9.57
N ILE A 79 11.51 -6.33 -9.92
CA ILE A 79 11.98 -7.42 -10.77
C ILE A 79 12.33 -6.92 -12.18
N VAL A 80 11.54 -5.96 -12.68
CA VAL A 80 11.77 -5.36 -14.00
C VAL A 80 13.09 -4.60 -14.02
N GLN A 81 13.36 -3.77 -13.01
CA GLN A 81 14.59 -2.98 -12.92
C GLN A 81 15.84 -3.87 -12.84
N GLU A 82 15.82 -4.91 -12.00
CA GLU A 82 16.93 -5.84 -11.87
C GLU A 82 17.20 -6.59 -13.20
N SER A 83 16.15 -7.00 -13.91
CA SER A 83 16.28 -7.67 -15.21
C SER A 83 16.83 -6.78 -16.32
N GLU A 84 16.54 -5.47 -16.27
CA GLU A 84 17.05 -4.48 -17.22
C GLU A 84 18.52 -4.12 -16.93
N GLU A 85 18.90 -3.97 -15.67
CA GLU A 85 20.29 -3.74 -15.25
C GLU A 85 21.21 -4.92 -15.61
N VAL A 86 20.74 -6.17 -15.43
CA VAL A 86 21.46 -7.37 -15.87
C VAL A 86 21.61 -7.43 -17.41
N LYS A 87 20.58 -7.01 -18.16
CA LYS A 87 20.67 -6.93 -19.64
C LYS A 87 21.61 -5.82 -20.12
N ASN A 88 21.66 -4.68 -19.44
CA ASN A 88 22.53 -3.58 -19.82
C ASN A 88 24.00 -3.88 -19.51
N SER A 89 24.30 -4.54 -18.39
CA SER A 89 25.67 -4.94 -18.03
C SER A 89 26.26 -6.06 -18.91
N SER A 90 25.42 -6.92 -19.49
CA SER A 90 25.86 -7.97 -20.42
C SER A 90 26.19 -7.45 -21.82
N LYS A 91 25.47 -6.44 -22.32
CA LYS A 91 25.76 -5.81 -23.63
C LYS A 91 27.08 -5.06 -23.66
N THR A 92 27.48 -4.42 -22.56
CA THR A 92 28.76 -3.66 -22.49
C THR A 92 29.99 -4.57 -22.51
N LYS A 93 29.87 -5.84 -22.09
CA LYS A 93 30.99 -6.81 -22.07
C LYS A 93 31.30 -7.42 -23.45
N THR A 94 30.33 -7.48 -24.36
CA THR A 94 30.53 -8.05 -25.71
C THR A 94 31.17 -7.05 -26.70
N ALA A 95 31.15 -5.75 -26.40
CA ALA A 95 31.71 -4.71 -27.28
C ALA A 95 33.23 -4.46 -27.08
N ALA A 96 33.86 -5.03 -26.06
CA ALA A 96 35.27 -4.80 -25.71
C ALA A 96 36.23 -5.92 -26.16
N VAL A 97 35.76 -6.91 -26.93
CA VAL A 97 36.59 -7.97 -27.51
C VAL A 97 36.50 -7.88 -29.03
N LYS A 98 37.27 -6.97 -29.63
CA LYS A 98 37.72 -6.99 -31.02
C LYS A 98 39.00 -6.19 -31.16
#